data_AF-A0A352RY94-F1
#
_entry.id   AF-A0A352RY94-F1
#
_cell.length_a   1.000
_cell.length_b   1.000
_cell.length_c   1.000
_cell.angle_alpha   90.00
_cell.angle_beta   90.00
_cell.angle_gamma   90.00
#
_symmetry.space_group_name_H-M   'P 1'
#
loop_
_entity.id
_entity.type
_entity.pdbx_description
1 polymer ?
#
loop_
_entity_poly.entity_id
_entity_poly.type
_entity_poly.pdbx_seq_one_letter_code
_entity_poly.pdbx_strand_id
1 'polypeptide(L)' 'MSDSIHIVCPHCQSINRVPANKLAEKPNCGRCQHPLFTGEPIDLTTATFARHLE' A
#
# COMPACT_ATOMS: atom_id res chain seq x y z
N MET A 1 16.81 -10.20 9.92
CA MET A 1 16.13 -9.88 8.65
C MET A 1 14.95 -9.01 9.00
N SER A 2 14.76 -7.86 8.37
CA SER A 2 13.62 -6.99 8.68
C SER A 2 12.38 -7.56 8.02
N ASP A 3 11.38 -7.94 8.81
CA ASP A 3 10.09 -8.37 8.29
C ASP A 3 9.47 -7.23 7.48
N SER A 4 9.14 -7.52 6.23
CA SER A 4 8.58 -6.55 5.31
C SER A 4 7.26 -7.05 4.78
N ILE A 5 6.30 -6.14 4.72
CA ILE A 5 4.94 -6.41 4.27
C ILE A 5 4.76 -5.76 2.89
N HIS A 6 4.05 -6.43 2.00
CA HIS A 6 3.68 -5.88 0.71
C HIS A 6 2.34 -5.14 0.84
N ILE A 7 2.30 -3.89 0.37
CA ILE A 7 1.12 -3.03 0.41
C ILE A 7 0.85 -2.49 -0.98
N VAL A 8 -0.37 -2.68 -1.47
CA VAL A 8 -0.80 -2.12 -2.75
C VAL A 8 -1.21 -0.67 -2.55
N CYS A 9 -0.59 0.24 -3.30
CA CYS A 9 -0.89 1.66 -3.22
C CYS A 9 -2.32 1.95 -3.72
N PRO A 10 -3.16 2.64 -2.95
CA PRO A 10 -4.54 2.91 -3.36
C PRO A 10 -4.65 3.89 -4.54
N HIS A 11 -3.60 4.69 -4.80
CA HIS A 11 -3.62 5.72 -5.84
C HIS A 11 -3.15 5.23 -7.22
N CYS A 12 -2.13 4.37 -7.25
CA CYS A 12 -1.49 3.93 -8.50
C CYS A 12 -1.33 2.41 -8.61
N GLN A 13 -1.85 1.66 -7.64
CA GLN A 13 -1.87 0.20 -7.59
C GLN A 13 -0.49 -0.48 -7.59
N SER A 14 0.60 0.27 -7.42
CA SER A 14 1.93 -0.34 -7.29
C SER A 14 2.05 -1.10 -5.97
N ILE A 15 2.70 -2.25 -5.99
CA ILE A 15 3.06 -2.99 -4.78
C ILE A 15 4.28 -2.30 -4.16
N ASN A 16 4.17 -1.94 -2.88
CA ASN A 16 5.22 -1.32 -2.08
C ASN A 16 5.67 -2.31 -1.01
N ARG A 17 6.98 -2.48 -0.86
CA ARG A 17 7.57 -3.28 0.22
C ARG A 17 7.89 -2.36 1.39
N VAL A 18 7.18 -2.53 2.50
CA VAL A 18 7.29 -1.68 3.68
C VAL A 18 7.82 -2.49 4.85
N PRO A 19 8.94 -2.10 5.48
CA PRO A 19 9.38 -2.70 6.74
C PRO A 19 8.29 -2.58 7.82
N ALA A 20 8.01 -3.65 8.55
CA ALA A 20 6.93 -3.68 9.53
C ALA A 20 7.06 -2.57 10.59
N ASN A 21 8.29 -2.26 11.01
CA ASN A 21 8.59 -1.18 11.95
C ASN A 21 8.30 0.24 11.41
N LYS A 22 8.20 0.40 10.08
CA LYS A 22 7.92 1.68 9.43
C LYS A 22 6.45 1.90 9.08
N LEU A 23 5.57 0.93 9.38
CA LEU A 23 4.13 1.09 9.12
C LEU A 23 3.53 2.27 9.89
N ALA A 24 3.97 2.47 11.14
CA ALA A 24 3.51 3.58 11.97
C ALA A 24 4.04 4.96 11.52
N GLU A 25 5.06 4.99 10.66
CA GLU A 25 5.68 6.24 10.17
C GLU A 25 4.92 6.88 9.00
N LYS A 26 3.72 6.39 8.66
CA LYS A 26 2.89 6.88 7.54
C LYS A 26 3.67 6.91 6.21
N PRO A 27 4.11 5.74 5.71
CA PRO A 27 4.94 5.65 4.52
C PRO A 27 4.20 6.14 3.27
N ASN A 28 4.96 6.77 2.37
CA ASN A 28 4.51 7.12 1.03
C ASN A 28 4.81 6.01 0.02
N CYS A 29 4.04 5.97 -1.05
CA CYS A 29 4.27 5.10 -2.19
C CYS A 29 5.56 5.48 -2.92
N GLY A 30 6.45 4.51 -3.15
CA GLY A 30 7.71 4.75 -3.88
C GLY A 30 7.51 5.16 -5.33
N ARG A 31 6.34 4.89 -5.94
CA ARG A 31 6.03 5.23 -7.34
C ARG A 31 5.36 6.60 -7.49
N CYS A 32 4.25 6.83 -6.79
CA CYS A 32 3.47 8.07 -6.95
C CYS A 32 3.65 9.07 -5.81
N GLN A 33 4.43 8.74 -4.78
CA GLN A 33 4.73 9.59 -3.61
C GLN A 33 3.51 9.99 -2.76
N HIS A 34 2.33 9.43 -3.02
CA HIS A 34 1.14 9.63 -2.18
C HIS A 34 1.16 8.70 -0.95
N PRO A 35 0.48 9.06 0.15
CA PRO A 35 0.38 8.21 1.33
C PRO A 35 -0.14 6.81 1.01
N LEU A 36 0.45 5.78 1.62
CA LEU A 36 -0.07 4.41 1.51
C LEU A 36 -1.29 4.18 2.40
N PHE A 37 -1.42 4.96 3.47
CA PHE A 37 -2.53 4.89 4.42
C PHE A 37 -3.20 6.26 4.50
N THR A 38 -4.43 6.34 4.01
CA THR A 38 -5.25 7.56 4.05
C THR A 38 -6.10 7.65 5.33
N GLY A 39 -6.28 6.53 6.04
CA GLY A 39 -7.20 6.46 7.19
C GLY A 39 -8.68 6.38 6.77
N GLU A 40 -8.94 6.18 5.49
CA GLU A 40 -10.27 6.14 4.89
C GLU A 40 -10.42 4.84 4.08
N PRO A 41 -11.65 4.31 3.96
CA PRO A 41 -11.92 3.22 3.01
C PRO A 41 -11.54 3.62 1.59
N ILE A 42 -11.14 2.63 0.79
CA ILE A 42 -10.85 2.81 -0.63
C ILE A 42 -11.89 2.07 -1.45
N ASP A 43 -12.43 2.74 -2.46
CA ASP A 43 -13.33 2.09 -3.41
C ASP A 43 -12.51 1.22 -4.37
N LEU A 44 -12.82 -0.07 -4.37
CA LEU A 44 -12.23 -1.04 -5.28
C LEU A 44 -13.26 -1.46 -6.32
N THR A 45 -12.78 -1.67 -7.54
CA THR A 45 -13.54 -2.31 -8.61
C THR A 45 -13.13 -3.77 -8.71
N THR A 46 -13.91 -4.59 -9.42
CA THR A 46 -13.53 -5.98 -9.71
C THR A 46 -12.12 -6.11 -10.30
N ALA A 47 -11.73 -5.15 -11.15
CA ALA A 47 -10.40 -5.14 -11.78
C ALA A 47 -9.26 -4.80 -10.79
N THR A 48 -9.54 -4.03 -9.75
CA THR A 48 -8.51 -3.59 -8.78
C THR A 48 -8.48 -4.45 -7.52
N PHE A 49 -9.57 -5.18 -7.25
CA PHE A 49 -9.74 -5.99 -6.04
C PHE A 49 -8.76 -7.16 -5.95
N ALA A 50 -8.59 -7.94 -7.03
CA ALA A 50 -7.71 -9.11 -7.04
C ALA A 50 -6.29 -8.76 -6.57
N ARG A 51 -5.80 -7.59 -7.01
CA ARG A 51 -4.47 -7.07 -6.69
C ARG A 51 -4.28 -6.71 -5.21
N HIS A 52 -5.36 -6.52 -4.45
CA HIS A 52 -5.32 -6.26 -3.01
C HIS A 52 -5.49 -7.52 -2.16
N LEU A 53 -5.83 -8.67 -2.76
CA LEU A 53 -6.02 -9.95 -2.08
C LEU A 53 -4.90 -10.97 -2.33
N GLU A 54 -4.35 -10.98 -3.54
CA GLU A 54 -3.34 -11.95 -4.02
C GLU A 54 -1.91 -11.45 -3.80
#